data_AF-A0AAF0M506-F1
#
_entry.id   AF-A0AAF0M506-F1
#
_cell.length_a   1.000
_cell.length_b   1.000
_cell.length_c   1.000
_cell.angle_alpha   90.00
_cell.angle_beta   90.00
_cell.angle_gamma   90.00
#
_symmetry.space_group_name_H-M   'P 1'
#
loop_
_entity.id
_entity.type
_entity.pdbx_description
1 polymer ?
#
loop_
_entity_poly.entity_id
_entity_poly.type
_entity_poly.pdbx_seq_one_letter_code
_entity_poly.pdbx_strand_id
1 'polypeptide(L)'
;MDGHEAQAGEFHGRDPGGSAWTAVLVLAWTVFGLGFLALAIWWNAFELVDVGPSFGRAALVALPPLVVLHVVHWAVRRRAARRAADVVHAAVPTVTGPPTSRPAAAPGSSTTPIATDRPPAAGDARATAAALEAGAIAVLGAYRSTVPTPIAATRIGGLPAVPEDFEWPECRHHGEPMQFTAQIEHEGTLVSVFVCQFDPGTCASWEADSGANAAIVFRGRDLRLAEYPTSPHGDPHDPEPAWPPVTDDEYLLGLAAATTPSDEDEQLGVPDDVWFAGQYGGEPDWIQDDETPDGLRFVASIESGPLEYDFGDGGCAYVFSDGQRAAVLWQCS
;
A
#
# COMPACT_ATOMS: atom_id res chain seq x y z
N MET A 1 21.99 -49.83 -10.02
CA MET A 1 21.72 -49.04 -11.23
C MET A 1 20.22 -48.95 -11.36
N ASP A 2 19.75 -47.71 -11.51
CA ASP A 2 18.42 -47.31 -11.98
C ASP A 2 17.30 -47.27 -10.93
N GLY A 3 17.30 -46.18 -10.15
CA GLY A 3 16.12 -45.62 -9.50
C GLY A 3 15.84 -44.25 -10.12
N HIS A 4 14.76 -44.16 -10.89
CA HIS A 4 14.27 -42.92 -11.50
C HIS A 4 13.53 -42.07 -10.45
N GLU A 5 14.13 -40.95 -10.05
CA GLU A 5 13.45 -39.85 -9.34
C GLU A 5 12.46 -39.17 -10.29
N ALA A 6 11.19 -39.18 -9.90
CA ALA A 6 10.15 -38.41 -10.54
C ALA A 6 10.20 -36.97 -10.02
N GLN A 7 10.68 -36.04 -10.84
CA GLN A 7 10.54 -34.60 -10.63
C GLN A 7 9.06 -34.21 -10.79
N ALA A 8 8.43 -33.81 -9.70
CA ALA A 8 7.17 -33.09 -9.72
C ALA A 8 7.47 -31.66 -10.20
N GLY A 9 7.14 -31.37 -11.45
CA GLY A 9 7.19 -30.02 -12.01
C GLY A 9 6.04 -29.20 -11.43
N GLU A 10 6.39 -28.27 -10.55
CA GLU A 10 5.49 -27.27 -10.00
C GLU A 10 5.20 -26.23 -11.09
N PHE A 11 4.00 -26.32 -11.68
CA PHE A 11 3.51 -25.38 -12.68
C PHE A 11 3.00 -24.13 -11.95
N HIS A 12 3.85 -23.10 -11.81
CA HIS A 12 3.40 -21.77 -11.44
C HIS A 12 2.47 -21.23 -12.52
N GLY A 13 1.18 -21.19 -12.20
CA GLY A 13 0.17 -20.49 -12.99
C GLY A 13 0.40 -18.99 -12.86
N ARG A 14 1.29 -18.43 -13.69
CA ARG A 14 1.28 -16.99 -13.99
C ARG A 14 -0.09 -16.67 -14.58
N ASP A 15 -0.84 -15.78 -13.96
CA ASP A 15 -2.01 -15.20 -14.59
C ASP A 15 -1.57 -14.42 -15.85
N PRO A 16 -1.92 -14.89 -17.07
CA PRO A 16 -1.42 -14.30 -18.30
C PRO A 16 -2.13 -12.99 -18.67
N GLY A 17 -3.06 -12.51 -17.83
CA GLY A 17 -3.92 -11.37 -18.12
C GLY A 17 -3.27 -10.00 -17.96
N GLY A 18 -2.46 -9.81 -16.91
CA GLY A 18 -1.87 -8.51 -16.57
C GLY A 18 -0.74 -8.09 -17.52
N SER A 19 0.19 -9.01 -17.83
CA SER A 19 1.39 -8.68 -18.62
C SER A 19 1.10 -8.35 -20.09
N ALA A 20 0.06 -8.94 -20.68
CA ALA A 20 -0.27 -8.75 -22.09
C ALA A 20 -0.77 -7.33 -22.40
N TRP A 21 -1.54 -6.73 -21.49
CA TRP A 21 -2.06 -5.37 -21.68
C TRP A 21 -0.97 -4.31 -21.53
N THR A 22 -0.09 -4.47 -20.55
CA THR A 22 1.08 -3.60 -20.37
C THR A 22 1.96 -3.62 -21.62
N ALA A 23 2.26 -4.81 -22.15
CA ALA A 23 3.03 -4.94 -23.38
C ALA A 23 2.36 -4.26 -24.59
N VAL A 24 1.03 -4.38 -24.73
CA VAL A 24 0.26 -3.72 -25.79
C VAL A 24 0.30 -2.19 -25.65
N LEU A 25 0.16 -1.66 -24.44
CA LEU A 25 0.21 -0.21 -24.19
C LEU A 25 1.60 0.36 -24.48
N VAL A 26 2.67 -0.30 -24.01
CA VAL A 26 4.05 0.10 -24.28
C VAL A 26 4.34 0.09 -25.78
N LEU A 27 3.92 -0.96 -26.50
CA LEU A 27 4.09 -1.05 -27.95
C LEU A 27 3.31 0.06 -28.66
N ALA A 28 2.06 0.31 -28.27
CA ALA A 28 1.24 1.37 -28.86
C ALA A 28 1.86 2.75 -28.65
N TRP A 29 2.32 3.06 -27.43
CA TRP A 29 3.02 4.31 -27.10
C TRP A 29 4.27 4.49 -27.95
N THR A 30 5.07 3.42 -28.11
CA THR A 30 6.28 3.45 -28.92
C THR A 30 5.97 3.77 -30.38
N VAL A 31 4.98 3.08 -30.97
CA VAL A 31 4.57 3.31 -32.36
C VAL A 31 4.02 4.73 -32.55
N PHE A 32 3.22 5.24 -31.61
CA PHE A 32 2.68 6.60 -31.68
C PHE A 32 3.76 7.67 -31.54
N GLY A 33 4.71 7.51 -30.62
CA GLY A 33 5.84 8.42 -30.45
C GLY A 33 6.70 8.50 -31.71
N LEU A 34 7.02 7.35 -32.31
CA LEU A 34 7.77 7.29 -33.57
C LEU A 34 6.98 7.89 -34.74
N GLY A 35 5.68 7.63 -34.83
CA GLY A 35 4.80 8.22 -35.84
C GLY A 35 4.73 9.75 -35.73
N PHE A 36 4.55 10.27 -34.50
CA PHE A 36 4.56 11.70 -34.23
C PHE A 36 5.86 12.36 -34.70
N LEU A 37 7.01 11.78 -34.34
CA LEU A 37 8.31 12.31 -34.72
C LEU A 37 8.48 12.31 -36.25
N ALA A 38 8.12 11.21 -36.92
CA ALA A 38 8.19 11.11 -38.37
C ALA A 38 7.30 12.15 -39.08
N LEU A 39 6.08 12.37 -38.59
CA LEU A 39 5.15 13.40 -39.10
C LEU A 39 5.70 14.82 -38.88
N ALA A 40 6.23 15.11 -37.69
CA ALA A 40 6.82 16.41 -37.38
C ALA A 40 8.02 16.73 -38.28
N ILE A 41 8.91 15.74 -38.49
CA ILE A 41 10.06 15.86 -39.40
C ILE A 41 9.59 16.05 -40.84
N TRP A 42 8.62 15.26 -41.30
CA TRP A 42 8.11 15.34 -42.67
C TRP A 42 7.51 16.73 -42.97
N TRP A 43 6.66 17.26 -42.09
CA TRP A 43 6.09 18.59 -42.28
C TRP A 43 7.14 19.70 -42.27
N ASN A 44 8.12 19.62 -41.37
CA ASN A 44 9.20 20.59 -41.33
C ASN A 44 10.10 20.52 -42.57
N ALA A 45 10.42 19.31 -43.05
CA ALA A 45 11.33 19.11 -44.17
C ALA A 45 10.70 19.43 -45.54
N PHE A 46 9.42 19.10 -45.75
CA PHE A 46 8.81 19.11 -47.08
C PHE A 46 7.80 20.23 -47.30
N GLU A 47 7.16 20.76 -46.26
CA GLU A 47 6.26 21.92 -46.40
C GLU A 47 6.95 23.27 -46.09
N LEU A 48 8.25 23.27 -45.75
CA LEU A 48 9.02 24.47 -45.38
C LEU A 48 8.37 25.28 -44.24
N VAL A 49 7.66 24.60 -43.35
CA VAL A 49 6.99 25.22 -42.21
C VAL A 49 7.96 25.23 -41.02
N ASP A 50 7.98 26.35 -40.28
CA ASP A 50 8.73 26.49 -39.03
C ASP A 50 8.47 25.33 -38.08
N VAL A 51 9.43 25.05 -37.20
CA VAL A 51 9.41 23.89 -36.29
C VAL A 51 8.16 23.88 -35.42
N GLY A 52 7.76 25.03 -34.87
CA GLY A 52 6.60 25.14 -33.97
C GLY A 52 5.27 24.67 -34.61
N PRO A 53 4.85 25.23 -35.74
CA PRO A 53 3.61 24.80 -36.40
C PRO A 53 3.64 23.34 -36.89
N SER A 54 4.80 22.81 -37.28
CA SER A 54 4.96 21.40 -37.66
C SER A 54 4.71 20.44 -36.48
N PHE A 55 5.24 20.78 -35.29
CA PHE A 55 4.94 20.05 -34.06
C PHE A 55 3.46 20.10 -33.69
N GLY A 56 2.82 21.28 -33.81
CA GLY A 56 1.39 21.43 -33.54
C GLY A 56 0.52 20.56 -34.46
N ARG A 57 0.84 20.51 -35.76
CA ARG A 57 0.13 19.65 -36.72
C ARG A 57 0.35 18.16 -36.46
N ALA A 58 1.58 17.76 -36.15
CA ALA A 58 1.88 16.38 -35.76
C ALA A 58 1.10 15.97 -34.50
N ALA A 59 1.01 16.87 -33.50
CA ALA A 59 0.26 16.62 -32.27
C ALA A 59 -1.23 16.45 -32.53
N LEU A 60 -1.83 17.28 -33.41
CA LEU A 60 -3.23 17.17 -33.80
C LEU A 60 -3.57 15.83 -34.46
N VAL A 61 -2.62 15.19 -35.12
CA VAL A 61 -2.81 13.87 -35.74
C VAL A 61 -2.52 12.73 -34.76
N ALA A 62 -1.47 12.84 -33.95
CA ALA A 62 -1.00 11.76 -33.10
C ALA A 62 -1.73 11.65 -31.74
N LEU A 63 -2.18 12.77 -31.16
CA LEU A 63 -2.79 12.77 -29.83
C LEU A 63 -4.20 12.16 -29.76
N PRO A 64 -5.14 12.44 -30.69
CA PRO A 64 -6.50 11.90 -30.59
C PRO A 64 -6.59 10.38 -30.45
N PRO A 65 -5.89 9.55 -31.26
CA PRO A 65 -5.95 8.10 -31.08
C PRO A 65 -5.32 7.63 -29.76
N LEU A 66 -4.33 8.35 -29.22
CA LEU A 66 -3.69 8.02 -27.96
C LEU A 66 -4.61 8.32 -26.76
N VAL A 67 -5.37 9.41 -26.83
CA VAL A 67 -6.46 9.72 -25.89
C VAL A 67 -7.54 8.65 -25.97
N VAL A 68 -7.97 8.25 -27.17
CA VAL A 68 -8.95 7.17 -27.35
C VAL A 68 -8.46 5.86 -26.75
N LEU A 69 -7.18 5.51 -26.93
CA LEU A 69 -6.58 4.31 -26.35
C LEU A 69 -6.65 4.33 -24.81
N HIS A 70 -6.32 5.46 -24.17
CA HIS A 70 -6.41 5.60 -22.71
C HIS A 70 -7.86 5.51 -22.22
N VAL A 71 -8.81 6.13 -22.93
CA VAL A 71 -10.23 6.06 -22.59
C VAL A 71 -10.76 4.63 -22.73
N VAL A 72 -10.35 3.90 -23.78
CA VAL A 72 -10.73 2.49 -23.98
C VAL A 72 -10.12 1.62 -22.89
N HIS A 73 -8.82 1.79 -22.60
CA HIS A 73 -8.15 1.06 -21.52
C HIS A 73 -8.86 1.28 -20.18
N TRP A 74 -9.12 2.54 -19.82
CA TRP A 74 -9.88 2.89 -18.63
C TRP A 74 -11.30 2.27 -18.62
N ALA A 75 -12.01 2.32 -19.75
CA ALA A 75 -13.35 1.74 -19.85
C ALA A 75 -13.36 0.20 -19.77
N VAL A 76 -12.34 -0.47 -20.30
CA VAL A 76 -12.16 -1.93 -20.19
C VAL A 76 -11.86 -2.31 -18.75
N ARG A 77 -10.92 -1.63 -18.08
CA ARG A 77 -10.63 -1.86 -16.66
C ARG A 77 -11.88 -1.65 -15.80
N ARG A 78 -12.58 -0.53 -15.99
CA ARG A 78 -13.83 -0.23 -15.25
C ARG A 78 -14.94 -1.25 -15.49
N ARG A 79 -15.01 -1.87 -16.67
CA ARG A 79 -16.00 -2.93 -16.95
C ARG A 79 -15.61 -4.27 -16.35
N ALA A 80 -14.32 -4.59 -16.30
CA ALA A 80 -13.82 -5.77 -15.60
C ALA A 80 -14.16 -5.66 -14.12
N ALA A 81 -13.89 -4.50 -13.50
CA ALA A 81 -14.23 -4.19 -12.13
C ALA A 81 -15.71 -4.41 -11.80
N ARG A 82 -16.61 -3.84 -12.63
CA ARG A 82 -18.06 -3.99 -12.45
C ARG A 82 -18.53 -5.45 -12.56
N ARG A 83 -17.96 -6.23 -13.49
CA ARG A 83 -18.33 -7.64 -13.65
C ARG A 83 -17.86 -8.50 -12.48
N ALA A 84 -16.69 -8.20 -11.92
CA ALA A 84 -16.20 -8.86 -10.72
C ALA A 84 -17.11 -8.57 -9.52
N ALA A 85 -17.50 -7.31 -9.33
CA ALA A 85 -18.45 -6.91 -8.28
C ALA A 85 -19.82 -7.62 -8.38
N ASP A 86 -20.38 -7.75 -9.59
CA ASP A 86 -21.66 -8.45 -9.82
C ASP A 86 -21.58 -9.96 -9.46
N VAL A 87 -20.43 -10.61 -9.70
CA VAL A 87 -20.21 -12.03 -9.36
C VAL A 87 -20.09 -12.22 -7.84
N VAL A 88 -19.40 -11.32 -7.14
CA VAL A 88 -19.25 -11.36 -5.69
C VAL A 88 -20.61 -11.18 -4.99
N HIS A 89 -21.43 -10.22 -5.44
CA HIS A 89 -22.77 -10.02 -4.90
C HIS A 89 -23.71 -11.22 -5.12
N ALA A 90 -23.51 -11.98 -6.20
CA ALA A 90 -24.28 -13.19 -6.46
C ALA A 90 -23.85 -14.40 -5.61
N ALA A 91 -22.61 -14.40 -5.09
CA ALA A 91 -22.03 -15.53 -4.36
C ALA A 91 -22.30 -15.49 -2.84
N VAL A 92 -22.74 -14.36 -2.28
CA VAL A 92 -23.09 -14.25 -0.84
C VAL A 92 -24.52 -14.77 -0.63
N PRO A 93 -24.72 -15.94 0.01
CA PRO A 93 -26.06 -16.44 0.28
C PRO A 93 -26.76 -15.53 1.29
N THR A 94 -27.88 -14.93 0.88
CA THR A 94 -28.75 -14.16 1.76
C THR A 94 -29.27 -15.06 2.89
N VAL A 95 -28.67 -14.97 4.08
CA VAL A 95 -29.17 -15.64 5.29
C VAL A 95 -30.42 -14.89 5.76
N THR A 96 -31.56 -15.23 5.19
CA THR A 96 -32.87 -14.81 5.69
C THR A 96 -33.23 -15.63 6.93
N GLY A 97 -32.72 -15.23 8.09
CA GLY A 97 -33.20 -15.72 9.38
C GLY A 97 -34.55 -15.05 9.75
N PRO A 98 -35.53 -15.78 10.32
CA PRO A 98 -36.81 -15.22 10.70
C PRO A 98 -36.68 -14.26 11.90
N PRO A 99 -37.49 -13.18 11.96
CA PRO A 99 -37.39 -12.17 13.01
C PRO A 99 -37.82 -12.75 14.37
N THR A 100 -36.89 -12.87 15.30
CA THR A 100 -37.19 -13.15 16.71
C THR A 100 -37.84 -11.93 17.36
N SER A 101 -38.99 -12.18 17.97
CA SER A 101 -39.85 -11.23 18.66
C SER A 101 -39.17 -10.61 19.89
N ARG A 102 -39.24 -9.28 19.96
CA ARG A 102 -38.75 -8.44 21.06
C ARG A 102 -39.77 -8.40 22.20
N PRO A 103 -39.38 -8.54 23.49
CA PRO A 103 -40.29 -8.33 24.60
C PRO A 103 -40.49 -6.83 24.88
N ALA A 104 -41.73 -6.49 25.26
CA ALA A 104 -42.19 -5.15 25.56
C ALA A 104 -41.61 -4.63 26.90
N ALA A 105 -41.14 -3.38 26.89
CA ALA A 105 -40.75 -2.63 28.09
C ALA A 105 -41.61 -1.37 28.23
N ALA A 106 -41.90 -1.03 29.48
CA ALA A 106 -42.84 -0.03 29.99
C ALA A 106 -42.43 1.44 29.70
N PRO A 107 -43.35 2.42 29.85
CA PRO A 107 -43.11 3.80 29.46
C PRO A 107 -42.39 4.58 30.57
N GLY A 108 -41.22 5.11 30.23
CA GLY A 108 -40.48 6.07 31.03
C GLY A 108 -39.91 7.15 30.11
N SER A 109 -40.42 8.37 30.27
CA SER A 109 -39.98 9.59 29.61
C SER A 109 -38.49 9.86 29.83
N SER A 110 -37.71 10.04 28.76
CA SER A 110 -36.47 10.82 28.76
C SER A 110 -36.06 11.20 27.34
N THR A 111 -35.90 12.51 27.18
CA THR A 111 -35.20 13.33 26.19
C THR A 111 -34.21 12.58 25.29
N THR A 112 -34.46 12.63 23.98
CA THR A 112 -33.57 12.19 22.91
C THR A 112 -32.28 13.02 22.90
N PRO A 113 -31.07 12.44 23.07
CA PRO A 113 -29.86 13.06 22.57
C PRO A 113 -29.74 12.76 21.07
N ILE A 114 -29.34 13.79 20.34
CA ILE A 114 -28.89 13.73 18.96
C ILE A 114 -27.87 12.58 18.84
N ALA A 115 -28.13 11.64 17.93
CA ALA A 115 -27.25 10.53 17.63
C ALA A 115 -25.92 11.08 17.12
N THR A 116 -24.89 11.04 17.97
CA THR A 116 -23.50 11.23 17.56
C THR A 116 -23.07 10.04 16.72
N ASP A 117 -22.29 10.35 15.70
CA ASP A 117 -21.64 9.45 14.77
C ASP A 117 -21.22 8.13 15.41
N ARG A 118 -21.84 7.07 14.91
CA ARG A 118 -21.34 5.73 15.12
C ARG A 118 -20.08 5.63 14.26
N PRO A 119 -18.88 5.37 14.82
CA PRO A 119 -17.71 5.09 14.00
C PRO A 119 -18.07 3.96 13.02
N PRO A 120 -17.52 3.96 11.78
CA PRO A 120 -17.70 2.85 10.86
C PRO A 120 -17.39 1.59 11.65
N ALA A 121 -18.36 0.67 11.70
CA ALA A 121 -18.26 -0.50 12.54
C ALA A 121 -16.96 -1.20 12.14
N ALA A 122 -16.02 -1.30 13.09
CA ALA A 122 -14.96 -2.29 13.02
C ALA A 122 -15.62 -3.57 12.50
N GLY A 123 -15.22 -4.02 11.31
CA GLY A 123 -15.80 -5.21 10.68
C GLY A 123 -15.92 -6.31 11.73
N ASP A 124 -17.02 -7.06 11.71
CA ASP A 124 -17.32 -8.06 12.74
C ASP A 124 -16.08 -8.91 13.01
N ALA A 125 -15.36 -8.63 14.11
CA ALA A 125 -14.03 -9.18 14.36
C ALA A 125 -14.06 -10.72 14.38
N ARG A 126 -15.23 -11.28 14.69
CA ARG A 126 -15.50 -12.71 14.63
C ARG A 126 -15.59 -13.24 13.19
N ALA A 127 -16.19 -12.47 12.29
CA ALA A 127 -16.23 -12.80 10.86
C ALA A 127 -14.83 -12.68 10.25
N THR A 128 -14.06 -11.64 10.60
CA THR A 128 -12.65 -11.51 10.19
C THR A 128 -11.83 -12.70 10.67
N ALA A 129 -11.92 -13.06 11.96
CA ALA A 129 -11.20 -14.21 12.50
C ALA A 129 -11.57 -15.53 11.78
N ALA A 130 -12.86 -15.79 11.57
CA ALA A 130 -13.31 -17.00 10.88
C ALA A 130 -12.85 -17.06 9.41
N ALA A 131 -12.77 -15.92 8.73
CA ALA A 131 -12.26 -15.86 7.36
C ALA A 131 -10.75 -16.11 7.30
N LEU A 132 -9.98 -15.53 8.22
CA LEU A 132 -8.53 -15.80 8.33
C LEU A 132 -8.26 -17.28 8.64
N GLU A 133 -9.05 -17.91 9.53
CA GLU A 133 -8.98 -19.36 9.78
C GLU A 133 -9.30 -20.20 8.53
N ALA A 134 -10.12 -19.67 7.61
CA ALA A 134 -10.47 -20.31 6.35
C ALA A 134 -9.45 -20.06 5.22
N GLY A 135 -8.30 -19.44 5.53
CA GLY A 135 -7.23 -19.17 4.57
C GLY A 135 -7.38 -17.85 3.81
N ALA A 136 -8.24 -16.94 4.27
CA ALA A 136 -8.27 -15.57 3.75
C ALA A 136 -6.98 -14.83 4.14
N ILE A 137 -6.62 -13.85 3.31
CA ILE A 137 -5.51 -12.94 3.55
C ILE A 137 -5.99 -11.83 4.47
N ALA A 138 -5.17 -11.45 5.45
CA ALA A 138 -5.47 -10.28 6.28
C ALA A 138 -4.97 -9.03 5.56
N VAL A 139 -5.86 -8.08 5.33
CA VAL A 139 -5.59 -6.78 4.71
C VAL A 139 -5.58 -5.70 5.78
N LEU A 140 -4.68 -4.75 5.62
CA LEU A 140 -4.57 -3.55 6.44
C LEU A 140 -5.37 -2.42 5.78
N GLY A 141 -6.39 -1.92 6.49
CA GLY A 141 -7.10 -0.69 6.15
C GLY A 141 -6.63 0.46 7.03
N ALA A 142 -6.10 1.52 6.43
CA ALA A 142 -5.72 2.75 7.11
C ALA A 142 -6.91 3.70 7.27
N TYR A 143 -7.13 4.21 8.48
CA TYR A 143 -8.21 5.15 8.77
C TYR A 143 -7.81 6.17 9.83
N ARG A 144 -8.44 7.36 9.80
CA ARG A 144 -8.24 8.37 10.85
C ARG A 144 -9.11 8.05 12.06
N SER A 145 -8.50 8.03 13.24
CA SER A 145 -9.22 7.87 14.49
C SER A 145 -9.66 9.22 15.06
N THR A 146 -10.91 9.31 15.50
CA THR A 146 -11.42 10.47 16.27
C THR A 146 -11.20 10.32 17.77
N VAL A 147 -10.70 9.15 18.22
CA VAL A 147 -10.35 8.87 19.60
C VAL A 147 -8.82 8.74 19.74
N PRO A 148 -8.24 9.11 20.90
CA PRO A 148 -6.81 8.97 21.11
C PRO A 148 -6.32 7.56 20.82
N THR A 149 -5.32 7.46 19.96
CA THR A 149 -4.68 6.22 19.54
C THR A 149 -3.98 5.56 20.73
N PRO A 150 -4.26 4.28 21.04
CA PRO A 150 -3.42 3.52 21.96
C PRO A 150 -1.98 3.51 21.46
N ILE A 151 -1.03 3.75 22.37
CA ILE A 151 0.38 3.90 21.99
C ILE A 151 0.96 2.66 21.27
N ALA A 152 0.45 1.48 21.62
CA ALA A 152 0.85 0.20 21.04
C ALA A 152 -0.05 -0.24 19.86
N ALA A 153 -0.88 0.65 19.31
CA ALA A 153 -1.68 0.31 18.14
C ALA A 153 -0.80 0.14 16.90
N THR A 154 -1.25 -0.73 15.99
CA THR A 154 -0.74 -0.80 14.63
C THR A 154 -1.16 0.46 13.86
N ARG A 155 -0.20 1.17 13.26
CA ARG A 155 -0.41 2.44 12.57
C ARG A 155 0.67 2.75 11.54
N ILE A 156 0.37 3.69 10.66
CA ILE A 156 1.33 4.38 9.79
C ILE A 156 1.43 5.85 10.18
N GLY A 157 2.62 6.43 10.05
CA GLY A 157 2.91 7.82 10.41
C GLY A 157 2.83 8.15 11.91
N GLY A 158 3.01 9.42 12.24
CA GLY A 158 3.10 9.92 13.61
C GLY A 158 4.47 9.67 14.25
N LEU A 159 4.46 9.44 15.57
CA LEU A 159 5.67 9.12 16.35
C LEU A 159 5.65 7.65 16.81
N PRO A 160 6.77 6.92 16.75
CA PRO A 160 6.84 5.55 17.23
C PRO A 160 6.66 5.45 18.76
N ALA A 161 6.15 4.31 19.22
CA ALA A 161 6.20 3.94 20.62
C ALA A 161 7.53 3.26 20.92
N VAL A 162 8.31 3.85 21.82
CA VAL A 162 9.71 3.50 22.04
C VAL A 162 10.04 3.42 23.53
N PRO A 163 11.08 2.67 23.92
CA PRO A 163 11.60 2.71 25.29
C PRO A 163 12.28 4.05 25.60
N GLU A 164 12.64 4.27 26.87
CA GLU A 164 13.25 5.53 27.33
C GLU A 164 14.58 5.85 26.62
N ASP A 165 15.40 4.83 26.36
CA ASP A 165 16.75 4.89 25.80
C ASP A 165 16.80 4.76 24.28
N PHE A 166 15.68 4.96 23.59
CA PHE A 166 15.61 4.88 22.14
C PHE A 166 16.45 5.96 21.45
N GLU A 167 17.26 5.52 20.48
CA GLU A 167 17.99 6.36 19.55
C GLU A 167 17.34 6.25 18.17
N TRP A 168 17.08 7.41 17.57
CA TRP A 168 16.45 7.47 16.25
C TRP A 168 17.40 6.92 15.18
N PRO A 169 16.98 5.97 14.32
CA PRO A 169 17.87 5.39 13.32
C PRO A 169 18.22 6.40 12.23
N GLU A 170 19.50 6.48 11.86
CA GLU A 170 20.00 7.37 10.80
C GLU A 170 20.34 6.59 9.54
N CYS A 171 20.02 7.16 8.38
CA CYS A 171 20.45 6.64 7.09
C CYS A 171 21.98 6.71 6.98
N ARG A 172 22.64 5.56 6.76
CA ARG A 172 24.10 5.50 6.62
C ARG A 172 24.63 6.31 5.43
N HIS A 173 23.82 6.50 4.40
CA HIS A 173 24.21 7.20 3.18
C HIS A 173 24.10 8.73 3.32
N HIS A 174 23.02 9.20 3.94
CA HIS A 174 22.72 10.63 4.03
C HIS A 174 23.10 11.24 5.38
N GLY A 175 23.29 10.43 6.43
CA GLY A 175 23.54 10.91 7.79
C GLY A 175 22.33 11.59 8.42
N GLU A 176 21.13 11.19 7.99
CA GLU A 176 19.88 11.83 8.35
C GLU A 176 18.94 10.87 9.09
N PRO A 177 18.14 11.34 10.06
CA PRO A 177 17.18 10.50 10.78
C PRO A 177 16.16 9.88 9.82
N MET A 178 16.02 8.56 9.74
CA MET A 178 15.07 7.92 8.82
C MET A 178 13.61 8.28 9.14
N GLN A 179 12.72 8.33 8.15
CA GLN A 179 11.31 8.61 8.39
C GLN A 179 10.66 7.43 9.11
N PHE A 180 9.91 7.68 10.18
CA PHE A 180 9.04 6.66 10.77
C PHE A 180 7.87 6.38 9.82
N THR A 181 7.77 5.15 9.34
CA THR A 181 6.79 4.71 8.35
C THR A 181 5.61 4.03 9.02
N ALA A 182 5.89 3.07 9.89
CA ALA A 182 4.85 2.25 10.51
C ALA A 182 5.28 1.65 11.84
N GLN A 183 4.30 1.32 12.66
CA GLN A 183 4.46 0.43 13.80
C GLN A 183 3.41 -0.67 13.71
N ILE A 184 3.83 -1.92 13.88
CA ILE A 184 2.96 -3.08 13.76
C ILE A 184 3.01 -3.89 15.06
N GLU A 185 1.86 -4.09 15.70
CA GLU A 185 1.72 -5.08 16.76
C GLU A 185 1.71 -6.48 16.14
N HIS A 186 2.66 -7.31 16.57
CA HIS A 186 2.83 -8.66 16.08
C HIS A 186 3.28 -9.57 17.21
N GLU A 187 2.44 -10.55 17.55
CA GLU A 187 2.72 -11.60 18.55
C GLU A 187 3.19 -11.06 19.92
N GLY A 188 2.64 -9.93 20.37
CA GLY A 188 3.00 -9.30 21.65
C GLY A 188 4.29 -8.48 21.61
N THR A 189 4.78 -8.19 20.41
CA THR A 189 5.89 -7.25 20.15
C THR A 189 5.42 -6.11 19.26
N LEU A 190 6.14 -4.98 19.28
CA LEU A 190 5.94 -3.89 18.33
C LEU A 190 7.12 -3.84 17.37
N VAL A 191 6.84 -3.98 16.07
CA VAL A 191 7.83 -3.79 15.01
C VAL A 191 7.69 -2.36 14.50
N SER A 192 8.65 -1.50 14.82
CA SER A 192 8.73 -0.12 14.31
C SER A 192 9.61 -0.07 13.07
N VAL A 193 9.09 0.55 12.01
CA VAL A 193 9.65 0.59 10.67
C VAL A 193 10.07 2.00 10.34
N PHE A 194 11.31 2.15 9.88
CA PHE A 194 11.91 3.40 9.48
C PHE A 194 12.57 3.23 8.11
N VAL A 195 12.27 4.13 7.19
CA VAL A 195 12.79 4.11 5.82
C VAL A 195 13.37 5.48 5.50
N CYS A 196 14.53 5.52 4.83
CA CYS A 196 15.08 6.78 4.36
C CYS A 196 14.15 7.42 3.33
N GLN A 197 13.77 8.68 3.57
CA GLN A 197 12.93 9.48 2.68
C GLN A 197 13.58 10.84 2.33
N PHE A 198 14.86 11.05 2.70
CA PHE A 198 15.56 12.33 2.46
C PHE A 198 15.60 12.72 0.98
N ASP A 199 16.02 11.74 0.17
CA ASP A 199 16.23 11.87 -1.26
C ASP A 199 15.89 10.52 -1.89
N PRO A 200 14.58 10.20 -1.99
CA PRO A 200 14.09 8.89 -2.40
C PRO A 200 14.72 8.42 -3.72
N GLY A 201 15.05 7.13 -3.79
CA GLY A 201 15.70 6.52 -4.96
C GLY A 201 17.20 6.79 -5.12
N THR A 202 17.82 7.65 -4.31
CA THR A 202 19.28 7.92 -4.41
C THR A 202 20.14 7.03 -3.52
N CYS A 203 19.57 6.45 -2.47
CA CYS A 203 20.19 5.40 -1.66
C CYS A 203 19.48 4.07 -1.89
N ALA A 204 20.16 2.96 -1.60
CA ALA A 204 19.62 1.60 -1.77
C ALA A 204 18.58 1.23 -0.69
N SER A 205 17.60 2.10 -0.43
CA SER A 205 16.52 1.84 0.52
C SER A 205 15.61 0.68 0.09
N TRP A 206 15.71 0.19 -1.14
CA TRP A 206 15.03 -1.04 -1.55
C TRP A 206 15.66 -2.30 -0.94
N GLU A 207 16.92 -2.26 -0.45
CA GLU A 207 17.59 -3.41 0.18
C GLU A 207 17.47 -3.38 1.70
N ALA A 208 17.27 -4.55 2.32
CA ALA A 208 17.07 -4.67 3.77
C ALA A 208 18.27 -4.21 4.61
N ASP A 209 19.50 -4.44 4.14
CA ASP A 209 20.74 -4.28 4.90
C ASP A 209 21.65 -3.14 4.41
N SER A 210 21.15 -2.32 3.46
CA SER A 210 21.88 -1.15 2.93
C SER A 210 22.24 -0.11 4.00
N GLY A 211 21.53 -0.12 5.12
CA GLY A 211 21.59 0.92 6.15
C GLY A 211 20.81 2.18 5.78
N ALA A 212 19.95 2.12 4.76
CA ALA A 212 18.93 3.13 4.47
C ALA A 212 17.55 2.77 5.06
N ASN A 213 17.45 1.61 5.72
CA ASN A 213 16.26 1.10 6.39
C ASN A 213 16.58 0.64 7.80
N ALA A 214 15.58 0.69 8.69
CA ALA A 214 15.63 0.06 10.00
C ALA A 214 14.26 -0.51 10.37
N ALA A 215 14.24 -1.75 10.84
CA ALA A 215 13.08 -2.32 11.51
C ALA A 215 13.51 -2.79 12.91
N ILE A 216 12.85 -2.28 13.94
CA ILE A 216 13.27 -2.45 15.33
C ILE A 216 12.13 -3.09 16.11
N VAL A 217 12.44 -4.14 16.88
CA VAL A 217 11.45 -4.80 17.72
C VAL A 217 11.50 -4.27 19.15
N PHE A 218 10.41 -3.65 19.58
CA PHE A 218 10.20 -3.23 20.96
C PHE A 218 9.35 -4.23 21.75
N ARG A 219 9.67 -4.34 23.03
CA ARG A 219 9.01 -5.20 24.00
C ARG A 219 8.75 -4.46 25.30
N GLY A 220 7.81 -4.98 26.07
CA GLY A 220 7.51 -4.47 27.40
C GLY A 220 6.32 -3.53 27.40
N ARG A 221 6.04 -2.95 28.57
CA ARG A 221 4.87 -2.08 28.79
C ARG A 221 5.24 -0.62 28.98
N ASP A 222 6.53 -0.34 29.19
CA ASP A 222 7.05 0.99 29.50
C ASP A 222 7.47 1.72 28.23
N LEU A 223 6.51 1.88 27.32
CA LEU A 223 6.69 2.60 26.06
C LEU A 223 6.16 4.02 26.19
N ARG A 224 6.86 4.96 25.54
CA ARG A 224 6.46 6.36 25.38
C ARG A 224 6.52 6.74 23.91
N LEU A 225 5.86 7.83 23.53
CA LEU A 225 6.04 8.36 22.18
C LEU A 225 7.45 8.95 22.11
N ALA A 226 8.15 8.68 21.01
CA ALA A 226 9.46 9.27 20.76
C ALA A 226 9.36 10.79 20.68
N GLU A 227 10.47 11.46 20.92
CA GLU A 227 10.63 12.86 20.57
C GLU A 227 11.03 12.98 19.10
N TYR A 228 10.69 14.10 18.46
CA TYR A 228 11.10 14.34 17.07
C TYR A 228 12.63 14.32 16.97
N PRO A 229 13.19 13.67 15.94
CA PRO A 229 14.62 13.71 15.71
C PRO A 229 15.03 15.12 15.26
N THR A 230 16.28 15.46 15.50
CA THR A 230 16.89 16.69 14.96
C THR A 230 17.66 16.33 13.70
N SER A 231 17.30 16.94 12.56
CA SER A 231 18.10 16.80 11.33
C SER A 231 19.39 17.64 11.47
N PRO A 232 20.57 17.10 11.09
CA PRO A 232 21.79 17.89 10.97
C PRO A 232 21.72 18.98 9.89
N HIS A 233 20.80 18.87 8.93
CA HIS A 233 20.73 19.72 7.74
C HIS A 233 19.56 20.72 7.71
N GLY A 234 18.71 20.81 8.74
CA GLY A 234 17.67 21.84 8.73
C GLY A 234 16.78 21.95 9.97
N ASP A 235 16.23 23.15 10.15
CA ASP A 235 15.16 23.46 11.11
C ASP A 235 13.86 22.79 10.64
N PRO A 236 13.18 21.96 11.45
CA PRO A 236 11.88 21.36 11.10
C PRO A 236 10.77 22.40 10.83
N HIS A 237 11.01 23.69 11.10
CA HIS A 237 10.11 24.80 10.77
C HIS A 237 10.52 25.60 9.51
N ASP A 238 11.51 25.14 8.74
CA ASP A 238 11.81 25.70 7.43
C ASP A 238 10.58 25.50 6.49
N PRO A 239 10.10 26.53 5.77
CA PRO A 239 9.03 26.38 4.79
C PRO A 239 9.37 25.46 3.61
N GLU A 240 10.66 25.22 3.35
CA GLU A 240 11.17 24.25 2.36
C GLU A 240 12.23 23.37 3.03
N PRO A 241 11.84 22.48 3.96
CA PRO A 241 12.83 21.74 4.73
C PRO A 241 13.58 20.79 3.79
N ALA A 242 14.91 20.76 3.92
CA ALA A 242 15.76 19.83 3.18
C ALA A 242 15.45 18.36 3.50
N TRP A 243 14.81 18.12 4.66
CA TRP A 243 14.36 16.83 5.16
C TRP A 243 12.82 16.82 5.21
N PRO A 244 12.12 15.79 4.68
CA PRO A 244 10.67 15.73 4.82
C PRO A 244 10.31 15.66 6.31
N PRO A 245 9.50 16.58 6.85
CA PRO A 245 9.21 16.60 8.27
C PRO A 245 8.55 15.28 8.67
N VAL A 246 8.93 14.74 9.83
CA VAL A 246 8.18 13.62 10.44
C VAL A 246 6.71 14.01 10.49
N THR A 247 5.86 13.23 9.83
CA THR A 247 4.45 13.59 9.68
C THR A 247 3.74 13.50 11.02
N ASP A 248 3.08 14.60 11.43
CA ASP A 248 2.16 14.58 12.57
C ASP A 248 0.90 13.76 12.26
N ASP A 249 0.59 13.62 10.97
CA ASP A 249 -0.49 12.76 10.50
C ASP A 249 -0.17 11.29 10.82
N GLU A 250 -1.11 10.63 11.49
CA GLU A 250 -1.11 9.20 11.76
C GLU A 250 -2.43 8.58 11.29
N TYR A 251 -2.36 7.32 10.85
CA TYR A 251 -3.52 6.51 10.51
C TYR A 251 -3.44 5.18 11.25
N LEU A 252 -4.55 4.81 11.91
CA LEU A 252 -4.66 3.50 12.52
C LEU A 252 -4.85 2.45 11.43
N LEU A 253 -4.23 1.28 11.63
CA LEU A 253 -4.41 0.15 10.74
C LEU A 253 -5.38 -0.87 11.38
N GLY A 254 -6.50 -1.09 10.71
CA GLY A 254 -7.47 -2.13 11.04
C GLY A 254 -7.30 -3.36 10.15
N LEU A 255 -7.69 -4.53 10.65
CA LEU A 255 -7.67 -5.77 9.89
C LEU A 255 -9.03 -6.04 9.23
N ALA A 256 -9.00 -6.34 7.94
CA ALA A 256 -10.10 -6.91 7.18
C ALA A 256 -9.64 -8.25 6.56
N ALA A 257 -10.57 -9.18 6.32
CA ALA A 257 -10.25 -10.42 5.64
C ALA A 257 -10.59 -10.30 4.14
N ALA A 258 -9.67 -10.73 3.28
CA ALA A 258 -9.77 -10.68 1.83
C ALA A 258 -9.52 -12.07 1.21
N THR A 259 -10.25 -12.41 0.16
CA THR A 259 -10.08 -13.69 -0.57
C THR A 259 -9.06 -13.62 -1.70
N THR A 260 -8.66 -12.43 -2.13
CA THR A 260 -7.62 -12.21 -3.16
C THR A 260 -6.77 -10.98 -2.78
N PRO A 261 -5.43 -11.06 -2.87
CA PRO A 261 -4.53 -9.95 -2.52
C PRO A 261 -4.47 -8.86 -3.59
N SER A 262 -4.77 -9.21 -4.84
CA SER A 262 -4.60 -8.33 -5.99
C SER A 262 -5.96 -7.98 -6.60
N ASP A 263 -6.11 -6.69 -6.90
CA ASP A 263 -7.09 -6.08 -7.78
C ASP A 263 -8.38 -5.56 -7.14
N GLU A 264 -8.28 -4.27 -6.81
CA GLU A 264 -9.30 -3.23 -6.77
C GLU A 264 -9.82 -2.90 -5.36
N ASP A 265 -9.39 -1.73 -4.86
CA ASP A 265 -9.94 -1.03 -3.68
C ASP A 265 -11.47 -1.00 -3.64
N GLU A 266 -12.14 -1.07 -4.81
CA GLU A 266 -13.60 -1.15 -4.95
C GLU A 266 -14.22 -2.50 -4.53
N GLN A 267 -13.46 -3.61 -4.50
CA GLN A 267 -13.99 -4.96 -4.25
C GLN A 267 -14.00 -5.37 -2.76
N LEU A 268 -13.22 -4.73 -1.91
CA LEU A 268 -13.12 -5.09 -0.49
C LEU A 268 -14.25 -4.50 0.38
N GLY A 269 -15.18 -3.74 -0.21
CA GLY A 269 -16.26 -3.07 0.55
C GLY A 269 -15.69 -2.13 1.62
N VAL A 270 -14.48 -1.65 1.40
CA VAL A 270 -13.77 -0.73 2.29
C VAL A 270 -14.56 0.59 2.28
N PRO A 271 -14.92 1.12 3.46
CA PRO A 271 -15.60 2.42 3.52
C PRO A 271 -14.82 3.51 2.79
N ASP A 272 -15.51 4.50 2.22
CA ASP A 272 -14.90 5.59 1.44
C ASP A 272 -13.82 6.39 2.21
N ASP A 273 -13.78 6.27 3.55
CA ASP A 273 -12.84 6.94 4.46
C ASP A 273 -11.68 6.03 4.93
N VAL A 274 -11.55 4.84 4.34
CA VAL A 274 -10.50 3.86 4.66
C VAL A 274 -9.66 3.60 3.41
N TRP A 275 -8.34 3.68 3.55
CA TRP A 275 -7.39 3.40 2.49
C TRP A 275 -6.86 1.98 2.60
N PHE A 276 -6.68 1.28 1.48
CA PHE A 276 -5.87 0.06 1.48
C PHE A 276 -4.43 0.44 1.83
N ALA A 277 -3.85 -0.26 2.80
CA ALA A 277 -2.52 0.03 3.32
C ALA A 277 -1.57 -1.17 3.24
N GLY A 278 -2.02 -2.28 2.65
CA GLY A 278 -1.21 -3.49 2.44
C GLY A 278 -1.78 -4.73 3.10
N GLN A 279 -0.91 -5.71 3.36
CA GLN A 279 -1.24 -7.03 3.88
C GLN A 279 -0.67 -7.23 5.29
N TYR A 280 -1.32 -8.07 6.11
CA TYR A 280 -0.80 -8.55 7.39
C TYR A 280 -0.77 -10.08 7.44
N GLY A 281 0.40 -10.64 7.78
CA GLY A 281 0.65 -12.07 7.86
C GLY A 281 0.49 -12.82 6.53
N GLY A 282 0.56 -14.15 6.58
CA GLY A 282 0.48 -15.01 5.38
C GLY A 282 1.80 -15.06 4.60
N GLU A 283 1.71 -15.28 3.29
CA GLU A 283 2.84 -15.22 2.37
C GLU A 283 2.91 -13.82 1.72
N PRO A 284 4.09 -13.22 1.57
CA PRO A 284 4.24 -11.93 0.90
C PRO A 284 3.79 -12.02 -0.56
N ASP A 285 2.98 -11.05 -1.00
CA ASP A 285 2.68 -10.85 -2.41
C ASP A 285 3.80 -10.03 -3.06
N TRP A 286 4.82 -10.73 -3.57
CA TRP A 286 6.03 -10.12 -4.14
C TRP A 286 5.75 -9.41 -5.46
N ILE A 287 6.18 -8.15 -5.59
CA ILE A 287 6.15 -7.41 -6.86
C ILE A 287 7.24 -7.92 -7.81
N GLN A 288 8.42 -8.23 -7.26
CA GLN A 288 9.59 -8.72 -8.00
C GLN A 288 9.96 -10.14 -7.54
N ASP A 289 11.22 -10.39 -7.23
CA ASP A 289 11.71 -11.68 -6.74
C ASP A 289 11.56 -11.79 -5.21
N ASP A 290 11.56 -13.02 -4.69
CA ASP A 290 11.56 -13.26 -3.24
C ASP A 290 12.90 -12.83 -2.62
N GLU A 291 12.84 -11.85 -1.72
CA GLU A 291 13.98 -11.30 -1.01
C GLU A 291 13.83 -11.46 0.51
N THR A 292 13.10 -12.49 0.96
CA THR A 292 12.89 -12.78 2.37
C THR A 292 14.24 -12.85 3.12
N PRO A 293 14.46 -12.00 4.14
CA PRO A 293 15.71 -12.05 4.90
C PRO A 293 15.88 -13.34 5.71
N ASP A 294 17.11 -13.85 5.75
CA ASP A 294 17.45 -15.12 6.39
C ASP A 294 16.95 -15.25 7.83
N GLY A 295 16.08 -16.23 8.05
CA GLY A 295 15.56 -16.61 9.37
C GLY A 295 14.53 -15.64 9.95
N LEU A 296 14.01 -14.70 9.16
CA LEU A 296 12.85 -13.88 9.53
C LEU A 296 11.59 -14.39 8.84
N ARG A 297 10.41 -14.01 9.37
CA ARG A 297 9.11 -14.35 8.78
C ARG A 297 8.39 -13.08 8.37
N PHE A 298 7.59 -13.17 7.31
CA PHE A 298 6.76 -12.07 6.86
C PHE A 298 5.76 -11.65 7.96
N VAL A 299 5.68 -10.35 8.20
CA VAL A 299 4.77 -9.73 9.18
C VAL A 299 3.68 -8.95 8.47
N ALA A 300 4.07 -8.06 7.55
CA ALA A 300 3.15 -7.21 6.83
C ALA A 300 3.80 -6.65 5.56
N SER A 301 2.97 -6.26 4.60
CA SER A 301 3.35 -5.35 3.54
C SER A 301 2.65 -4.01 3.76
N ILE A 302 3.32 -2.91 3.40
CA ILE A 302 2.85 -1.54 3.60
C ILE A 302 2.96 -0.80 2.27
N GLU A 303 1.84 -0.33 1.75
CA GLU A 303 1.82 0.53 0.57
C GLU A 303 2.14 1.99 0.93
N SER A 304 2.45 2.82 -0.07
CA SER A 304 2.66 4.27 0.09
C SER A 304 1.53 4.93 0.90
N GLY A 305 0.29 4.47 0.68
CA GLY A 305 -0.88 4.82 1.48
C GLY A 305 -1.17 6.33 1.49
N PRO A 306 -1.99 6.80 2.45
CA PRO A 306 -2.42 8.19 2.53
C PRO A 306 -1.31 9.18 2.95
N LEU A 307 -0.12 8.68 3.31
CA LEU A 307 1.04 9.49 3.69
C LEU A 307 2.07 9.60 2.56
N GLU A 308 1.78 9.02 1.39
CA GLU A 308 2.57 9.16 0.17
C GLU A 308 4.06 8.78 0.36
N TYR A 309 4.34 7.72 1.15
CA TYR A 309 5.72 7.22 1.27
C TYR A 309 6.25 6.81 -0.10
N ASP A 310 7.45 7.28 -0.46
CA ASP A 310 8.04 6.95 -1.75
C ASP A 310 8.70 5.57 -1.69
N PHE A 311 8.03 4.60 -2.31
CA PHE A 311 8.53 3.26 -2.59
C PHE A 311 8.64 3.04 -4.11
N GLY A 312 8.81 4.09 -4.91
CA GLY A 312 8.80 4.00 -6.37
C GLY A 312 7.41 3.78 -6.98
N ASP A 313 7.37 3.43 -8.27
CA ASP A 313 6.12 3.31 -9.04
C ASP A 313 5.33 2.06 -8.62
N GLY A 314 4.23 2.27 -7.91
CA GLY A 314 3.36 1.21 -7.39
C GLY A 314 4.05 0.32 -6.36
N GLY A 315 4.98 0.86 -5.59
CA GLY A 315 5.79 0.06 -4.68
C GLY A 315 5.17 -0.22 -3.31
N CYS A 316 5.75 -1.21 -2.64
CA CYS A 316 5.31 -1.69 -1.34
C CYS A 316 6.53 -2.08 -0.48
N ALA A 317 6.49 -1.74 0.80
CA ALA A 317 7.47 -2.16 1.78
C ALA A 317 7.06 -3.49 2.43
N TYR A 318 8.01 -4.41 2.60
CA TYR A 318 7.82 -5.73 3.20
C TYR A 318 8.54 -5.78 4.54
N VAL A 319 7.79 -6.09 5.60
CA VAL A 319 8.27 -6.13 6.97
C VAL A 319 8.39 -7.58 7.42
N PHE A 320 9.54 -7.92 8.00
CA PHE A 320 9.85 -9.26 8.48
C PHE A 320 10.27 -9.23 9.95
N SER A 321 9.96 -10.28 10.71
CA SER A 321 10.37 -10.43 12.10
C SER A 321 10.45 -11.89 12.54
N ASP A 322 11.36 -12.20 13.46
CA ASP A 322 11.37 -13.45 14.25
C ASP A 322 10.90 -13.21 15.70
N GLY A 323 10.33 -12.03 15.93
CA GLY A 323 10.04 -11.47 17.23
C GLY A 323 11.25 -10.75 17.82
N GLN A 324 12.48 -11.26 17.70
CA GLN A 324 13.69 -10.65 18.30
C GLN A 324 14.36 -9.63 17.40
N ARG A 325 14.42 -9.93 16.12
CA ARG A 325 15.00 -9.13 15.04
C ARG A 325 13.90 -8.82 14.04
N ALA A 326 14.04 -7.68 13.37
CA ALA A 326 13.19 -7.32 12.25
C ALA A 326 14.01 -6.76 11.11
N ALA A 327 13.43 -6.80 9.91
CA ALA A 327 13.98 -6.19 8.71
C ALA A 327 12.83 -5.58 7.89
N VAL A 328 13.17 -4.58 7.09
CA VAL A 328 12.27 -4.00 6.10
C VAL A 328 13.03 -3.77 4.80
N LEU A 329 12.39 -4.08 3.69
CA LEU A 329 12.83 -3.76 2.32
C LEU A 329 11.62 -3.30 1.51
N TRP A 330 11.79 -2.79 0.30
CA TRP A 330 10.65 -2.44 -0.55
C TRP A 330 10.94 -2.75 -2.01
N GLN A 331 9.89 -3.02 -2.78
CA GLN A 331 9.95 -3.29 -4.22
C GLN A 331 8.97 -2.40 -4.96
N CYS A 332 9.22 -2.15 -6.24
CA CYS A 332 8.34 -1.41 -7.14
C CYS A 332 8.28 -2.05 -8.54
N SER A 333 7.34 -1.58 -9.35
CA SER A 333 7.12 -2.08 -10.72
C SER A 333 8.08 -1.53 -11.77
#